data_AF-A0AAU9NGF7-F1
#
_entry.id   AF-A0AAU9NGF7-F1
#
_cell.length_a   1.000
_cell.length_b   1.000
_cell.length_c   1.000
_cell.angle_alpha   90.00
_cell.angle_beta   90.00
_cell.angle_gamma   90.00
#
_symmetry.space_group_name_H-M   'P 1'
#
loop_
_entity.id
_entity.type
_entity.pdbx_description
1 polymer ?
#
loop_
_entity_poly.entity_id
_entity_poly.type
_entity_poly.pdbx_seq_one_letter_code
_entity_poly.pdbx_strand_id
1 'polypeptide(L)'
;MRSEIGWRTLVEEEEEEREEERRRKAEAEEDGVIKEYGVKDLGDHGRLGKRWSAWDLGLNRDKVSNGRKGSSHGLVIHPRNRWYRAWEKFILLWAMYSSFFTPMEFGFFRGLPNHLYLLDIICQTLFFIDIVLQFFIAFRDIDTEKMIFNPNLISLRYLQSHFILDLLACIPWDIIYKACGRKEEVRYLLLIRLVRTRKVLEFFSKMEKDIRVKYLFSRILKLIVVELYCTHTAACIFYYLATTLPANEEEYTWIGSLKLGDYSYSTSETLIFGNAI
;
A
#
# COMPACT_ATOMS: atom_id res chain seq x y z
N MET A 1 -32.89 62.10 -28.27
CA MET A 1 -32.83 60.71 -28.77
C MET A 1 -31.43 60.28 -29.23
N ARG A 2 -30.58 61.15 -29.82
CA ARG A 2 -29.20 60.76 -30.26
C ARG A 2 -28.13 60.82 -29.16
N SER A 3 -28.35 61.56 -28.06
CA SER A 3 -27.42 61.63 -26.92
C SER A 3 -27.52 60.43 -25.98
N GLU A 4 -28.73 59.94 -25.70
CA GLU A 4 -28.93 58.82 -24.77
C GLU A 4 -28.38 57.48 -25.28
N ILE A 5 -28.35 57.28 -26.60
CA ILE A 5 -27.79 56.06 -27.21
C ILE A 5 -26.27 56.04 -27.06
N GLY A 6 -25.60 57.18 -27.22
CA GLY A 6 -24.14 57.29 -27.05
C GLY A 6 -23.68 57.13 -25.60
N TRP A 7 -24.46 57.65 -24.64
CA TRP A 7 -24.19 57.40 -23.21
C TRP A 7 -24.40 55.94 -22.83
N ARG A 8 -25.39 55.27 -23.42
CA ARG A 8 -25.68 53.86 -23.13
C ARG A 8 -24.59 52.93 -23.67
N THR A 9 -24.07 53.20 -24.88
CA THR A 9 -22.95 52.42 -25.44
C THR A 9 -21.64 52.64 -24.67
N LEU A 10 -21.37 53.86 -24.20
CA LEU A 10 -20.17 54.13 -23.39
C LEU A 10 -20.25 53.45 -22.01
N VAL A 11 -21.44 53.37 -21.42
CA VAL A 11 -21.66 52.64 -20.16
C VAL A 11 -21.51 51.13 -20.37
N GLU A 12 -21.99 50.59 -21.50
CA GLU A 12 -21.79 49.18 -21.85
C GLU A 12 -20.30 48.85 -22.08
N GLU A 13 -19.55 49.70 -22.78
CA GLU A 13 -18.09 49.55 -22.96
C GLU A 13 -17.33 49.63 -21.62
N GLU A 14 -17.68 50.57 -20.73
CA GLU A 14 -17.07 50.67 -19.38
C GLU A 14 -17.45 49.51 -18.45
N GLU A 15 -18.60 48.87 -18.67
CA GLU A 15 -19.00 47.66 -17.94
C GLU A 15 -18.25 46.42 -18.46
N GLU A 16 -18.08 46.29 -19.78
CA GLU A 16 -17.29 45.21 -20.39
C GLU A 16 -15.81 45.28 -19.98
N GLU A 17 -15.20 46.48 -19.98
CA GLU A 17 -13.82 46.64 -19.52
C GLU A 17 -13.66 46.28 -18.03
N ARG A 18 -14.65 46.64 -17.19
CA ARG A 18 -14.65 46.27 -15.77
C ARG A 18 -14.85 44.78 -15.55
N GLU A 19 -15.63 44.11 -16.40
CA GLU A 19 -15.77 42.65 -16.34
C GLU A 19 -14.48 41.94 -16.78
N GLU A 20 -13.82 42.41 -17.84
CA GLU A 20 -12.53 41.87 -18.27
C GLU A 20 -11.47 42.02 -17.17
N GLU A 21 -11.40 43.18 -16.50
CA GLU A 21 -10.42 43.40 -15.43
C GLU A 21 -10.69 42.48 -14.23
N ARG A 22 -11.96 42.21 -13.91
CA ARG A 22 -12.35 41.24 -12.87
C ARG A 22 -11.96 39.82 -13.25
N ARG A 23 -12.14 39.42 -14.51
CA ARG A 23 -11.71 38.09 -15.01
C ARG A 23 -10.20 37.92 -14.91
N ARG A 24 -9.41 38.92 -15.33
CA ARG A 24 -7.95 38.89 -15.24
C ARG A 24 -7.44 38.82 -13.80
N LYS A 25 -8.11 39.49 -12.85
CA LYS A 25 -7.78 39.39 -11.42
C LYS A 25 -8.12 38.01 -10.85
N ALA A 26 -9.26 37.43 -11.22
CA ALA A 26 -9.64 36.08 -10.79
C ALA A 26 -8.67 35.02 -11.32
N GLU A 27 -8.25 35.11 -12.60
CA GLU A 27 -7.26 34.20 -13.19
C GLU A 27 -5.88 34.33 -12.52
N ALA A 28 -5.44 35.56 -12.20
CA ALA A 28 -4.16 35.78 -11.50
C ALA A 28 -4.18 35.27 -10.05
N GLU A 29 -5.33 35.35 -9.38
CA GLU A 29 -5.52 34.80 -8.03
C GLU A 29 -5.54 33.27 -8.05
N GLU A 30 -6.21 32.65 -9.04
CA GLU A 30 -6.24 31.21 -9.24
C GLU A 30 -4.84 30.64 -9.55
N ASP A 31 -4.07 31.29 -10.43
CA ASP A 31 -2.68 30.93 -10.73
C ASP A 31 -1.75 31.08 -9.52
N GLY A 32 -1.98 32.09 -8.67
CA GLY A 32 -1.28 32.30 -7.41
C GLY A 32 -1.56 31.16 -6.42
N VAL A 33 -2.82 30.79 -6.26
CA VAL A 33 -3.25 29.67 -5.40
C VAL A 33 -2.71 28.34 -5.90
N ILE A 34 -2.73 28.07 -7.22
CA ILE A 34 -2.18 26.84 -7.80
C ILE A 34 -0.66 26.74 -7.55
N LYS A 35 0.07 27.85 -7.67
CA LYS A 35 1.51 27.87 -7.35
C LYS A 35 1.78 27.68 -5.86
N GLU A 36 0.98 28.27 -4.98
CA GLU A 36 1.14 28.11 -3.53
C GLU A 36 0.83 26.67 -3.07
N TYR A 37 -0.22 26.05 -3.62
CA TYR A 37 -0.53 24.63 -3.40
C TYR A 37 0.54 23.71 -4.01
N GLY A 38 1.05 24.02 -5.21
CA GLY A 38 2.12 23.25 -5.86
C GLY A 38 3.47 23.32 -5.13
N VAL A 39 3.77 24.44 -4.47
CA VAL A 39 4.99 24.64 -3.67
C VAL A 39 4.87 24.00 -2.29
N LYS A 40 3.67 24.00 -1.67
CA LYS A 40 3.43 23.33 -0.37
C LYS A 40 3.38 21.80 -0.48
N ASP A 41 2.93 21.23 -1.60
CA ASP A 41 2.88 19.77 -1.78
C ASP A 41 4.28 19.13 -2.04
N LEU A 42 5.31 19.94 -2.32
CA LEU A 42 6.71 19.47 -2.29
C LEU A 42 7.29 19.35 -0.87
N GLY A 43 6.58 19.84 0.15
CA GLY A 43 7.13 20.07 1.49
C GLY A 43 6.76 19.07 2.58
N ASP A 44 5.60 18.37 2.53
CA ASP A 44 5.12 17.74 3.78
C ASP A 44 4.22 16.49 3.68
N HIS A 45 4.29 15.69 2.60
CA HIS A 45 3.56 14.40 2.55
C HIS A 45 4.48 13.19 2.36
N GLY A 46 4.83 12.54 3.48
CA GLY A 46 5.12 11.11 3.51
C GLY A 46 6.39 10.67 4.25
N ARG A 47 6.47 10.95 5.55
CA ARG A 47 7.49 10.45 6.49
C ARG A 47 7.58 8.90 6.62
N LEU A 48 6.90 8.13 5.76
CA LEU A 48 6.81 6.66 5.78
C LEU A 48 7.51 5.95 4.59
N GLY A 49 8.22 6.70 3.75
CA GLY A 49 8.90 6.16 2.57
C GLY A 49 10.23 6.84 2.27
N LYS A 50 11.10 7.02 3.28
CA LYS A 50 12.48 7.44 3.00
C LYS A 50 13.17 6.35 2.18
N ARG A 51 13.17 6.55 0.86
CA ARG A 51 13.95 5.75 -0.08
C ARG A 51 15.39 6.24 0.05
N TRP A 52 16.10 5.74 1.07
CA TRP A 52 17.49 6.07 1.44
C TRP A 52 18.35 6.36 0.21
N SER A 53 18.98 7.53 0.14
CA SER A 53 20.01 7.82 -0.86
C SER A 53 21.26 6.98 -0.58
N ALA A 54 22.16 6.84 -1.56
CA ALA A 54 23.46 6.19 -1.31
C ALA A 54 24.25 6.91 -0.19
N TRP A 55 23.99 8.20 0.01
CA TRP A 55 24.62 9.06 1.02
C TRP A 55 24.10 8.79 2.43
N ASP A 56 22.81 8.49 2.60
CA ASP A 56 22.21 8.16 3.89
C ASP A 56 22.76 6.83 4.46
N LEU A 57 23.38 6.00 3.62
CA LEU A 57 24.02 4.73 3.98
C LEU A 57 25.54 4.87 4.24
N GLY A 58 26.07 6.10 4.28
CA GLY A 58 27.49 6.36 4.56
C GLY A 58 28.45 5.93 3.45
N LEU A 59 27.97 5.78 2.22
CA LEU A 59 28.79 5.35 1.09
C LEU A 59 29.55 6.54 0.51
N ASN A 60 30.88 6.51 0.64
CA ASN A 60 31.76 7.59 0.18
C ASN A 60 31.79 7.70 -1.36
N ARG A 61 31.85 8.94 -1.87
CA ARG A 61 31.82 9.31 -3.31
C ARG A 61 32.84 8.52 -4.15
N ASP A 62 33.97 8.17 -3.53
CA ASP A 62 35.09 7.50 -4.18
C ASP A 62 34.86 6.00 -4.39
N LYS A 63 33.97 5.35 -3.60
CA LYS A 63 33.54 3.96 -3.85
C LYS A 63 32.45 3.88 -4.91
N VAL A 64 31.60 4.90 -5.03
CA VAL A 64 30.56 4.99 -6.06
C VAL A 64 31.17 5.33 -7.43
N SER A 65 32.19 6.18 -7.48
CA SER A 65 32.90 6.56 -8.71
C SER A 65 33.91 5.52 -9.20
N ASN A 66 34.53 4.77 -8.28
CA ASN A 66 35.58 3.79 -8.62
C ASN A 66 35.05 2.37 -8.87
N GLY A 67 33.78 2.23 -9.26
CA GLY A 67 33.22 1.03 -9.92
C GLY A 67 33.82 0.85 -11.32
N ARG A 68 35.14 0.73 -11.38
CA ARG A 68 35.98 0.57 -12.55
C ARG A 68 35.60 -0.75 -13.22
N LYS A 69 35.06 -0.66 -14.45
CA LYS A 69 34.98 -1.69 -15.51
C LYS A 69 35.39 -3.11 -15.07
N GLY A 70 34.60 -3.73 -14.20
CA GLY A 70 34.67 -5.15 -13.90
C GLY A 70 33.61 -5.81 -14.75
N SER A 71 34.02 -6.44 -15.84
CA SER A 71 33.17 -7.27 -16.69
C SER A 71 32.42 -8.29 -15.83
N SER A 72 31.19 -7.96 -15.46
CA SER A 72 30.25 -8.89 -14.85
C SER A 72 29.05 -8.90 -15.76
N HIS A 73 29.10 -9.71 -16.82
CA HIS A 73 27.94 -10.07 -17.62
C HIS A 73 26.99 -11.00 -16.82
N GLY A 74 26.70 -10.65 -15.57
CA GLY A 74 26.08 -11.53 -14.59
C GLY A 74 24.82 -10.93 -13.99
N LEU A 75 23.66 -11.38 -14.48
CA LEU A 75 22.36 -11.41 -13.80
C LEU A 75 21.87 -10.12 -13.10
N VAL A 76 22.20 -8.93 -13.60
CA VAL A 76 21.53 -7.70 -13.15
C VAL A 76 20.33 -7.42 -14.05
N ILE A 77 19.13 -7.53 -13.49
CA ILE A 77 17.90 -7.35 -14.26
C ILE A 77 17.64 -5.85 -14.41
N HIS A 78 17.56 -5.38 -15.65
CA HIS A 78 17.25 -4.00 -15.94
C HIS A 78 15.76 -3.72 -15.61
N PRO A 79 15.43 -2.69 -14.80
CA PRO A 79 14.05 -2.42 -14.36
C PRO A 79 13.08 -2.07 -15.50
N ARG A 80 13.60 -1.67 -16.68
CA ARG A 80 12.82 -1.45 -17.91
C ARG A 80 12.36 -2.74 -18.61
N ASN A 81 12.81 -3.93 -18.17
CA ASN A 81 12.40 -5.19 -18.78
C ASN A 81 10.88 -5.38 -18.69
N ARG A 82 10.23 -5.76 -19.80
CA ARG A 82 8.77 -5.97 -19.86
C ARG A 82 8.35 -7.14 -18.96
N TRP A 83 9.15 -8.20 -18.92
CA TRP A 83 8.92 -9.37 -18.09
C TRP A 83 8.94 -9.04 -16.60
N TYR A 84 9.93 -8.24 -16.18
CA TYR A 84 10.01 -7.78 -14.79
C TYR A 84 8.83 -6.89 -14.41
N ARG A 85 8.39 -5.97 -15.29
CA ARG A 85 7.18 -5.17 -15.03
C ARG A 85 5.91 -6.01 -14.96
N ALA A 86 5.81 -7.08 -15.75
CA ALA A 86 4.70 -8.02 -15.66
C ALA A 86 4.74 -8.80 -14.34
N TRP A 87 5.93 -9.23 -13.93
CA TRP A 87 6.17 -9.88 -12.63
C TRP A 87 5.83 -8.96 -11.45
N GLU A 88 6.26 -7.70 -11.47
CA GLU A 88 5.95 -6.70 -10.44
C GLU A 88 4.43 -6.53 -10.29
N LYS A 89 3.68 -6.48 -11.40
CA LYS A 89 2.21 -6.44 -11.38
C LYS A 89 1.60 -7.74 -10.86
N PHE A 90 2.16 -8.89 -11.25
CA PHE A 90 1.69 -10.19 -10.77
C PHE A 90 1.86 -10.32 -9.24
N ILE A 91 3.03 -9.98 -8.71
CA ILE A 91 3.29 -9.95 -7.27
C ILE A 91 2.42 -8.92 -6.56
N LEU A 92 2.18 -7.76 -7.16
CA LEU A 92 1.25 -6.77 -6.61
C LEU A 92 -0.17 -7.33 -6.46
N LEU A 93 -0.70 -8.00 -7.49
CA LEU A 93 -2.02 -8.65 -7.42
C LEU A 93 -2.04 -9.68 -6.30
N TRP A 94 -0.98 -10.47 -6.19
CA TRP A 94 -0.83 -11.48 -5.16
C TRP A 94 -0.71 -10.88 -3.74
N ALA A 95 0.00 -9.75 -3.59
CA ALA A 95 0.09 -8.97 -2.36
C ALA A 95 -1.27 -8.44 -1.91
N MET A 96 -2.08 -7.91 -2.84
CA MET A 96 -3.44 -7.45 -2.53
C MET A 96 -4.31 -8.59 -2.01
N TYR A 97 -4.35 -9.72 -2.73
CA TYR A 97 -5.10 -10.91 -2.30
C TYR A 97 -4.67 -11.37 -0.90
N SER A 98 -3.36 -11.57 -0.71
CA SER A 98 -2.82 -12.05 0.57
C SER A 98 -3.07 -11.06 1.72
N SER A 99 -2.97 -9.75 1.47
CA SER A 99 -3.24 -8.74 2.51
C SER A 99 -4.71 -8.70 2.93
N PHE A 100 -5.65 -8.95 2.02
CA PHE A 100 -7.07 -9.00 2.35
C PHE A 100 -7.44 -10.30 3.07
N PHE A 101 -6.78 -11.40 2.70
CA PHE A 101 -6.97 -12.70 3.32
C PHE A 101 -6.39 -12.76 4.75
N THR A 102 -5.29 -12.06 5.05
CA THR A 102 -4.63 -12.12 6.36
C THR A 102 -5.55 -11.73 7.55
N PRO A 103 -6.31 -10.63 7.53
CA PRO A 103 -7.28 -10.31 8.60
C PRO A 103 -8.39 -11.35 8.72
N MET A 104 -8.83 -11.93 7.61
CA MET A 104 -9.86 -12.97 7.60
C MET A 104 -9.33 -14.27 8.24
N GLU A 105 -8.13 -14.68 7.87
CA GLU A 105 -7.39 -15.78 8.51
C GLU A 105 -7.24 -15.55 10.02
N PHE A 106 -6.80 -14.35 10.40
CA PHE A 106 -6.63 -13.98 11.79
C PHE A 106 -7.96 -14.04 12.57
N GLY A 107 -9.06 -13.52 12.02
CA GLY A 107 -10.32 -13.38 12.73
C GLY A 107 -11.21 -14.63 12.72
N PHE A 108 -11.37 -15.29 11.57
CA PHE A 108 -12.37 -16.35 11.40
C PHE A 108 -11.80 -17.75 11.57
N PHE A 109 -10.53 -17.98 11.18
CA PHE A 109 -9.99 -19.34 11.11
C PHE A 109 -9.17 -19.66 12.36
N ARG A 110 -9.68 -20.57 13.22
CA ARG A 110 -8.87 -21.20 14.29
C ARG A 110 -8.04 -22.38 13.78
N GLY A 111 -7.91 -22.54 12.48
CA GLY A 111 -7.11 -23.59 11.85
C GLY A 111 -7.39 -23.63 10.36
N LEU A 112 -6.35 -23.43 9.56
CA LEU A 112 -6.51 -23.36 8.11
C LEU A 112 -6.91 -24.72 7.53
N PRO A 113 -8.02 -24.82 6.77
CA PRO A 113 -8.37 -26.03 6.03
C PRO A 113 -7.32 -26.30 4.95
N ASN A 114 -7.17 -27.57 4.56
CA ASN A 114 -6.08 -28.05 3.70
C ASN A 114 -5.92 -27.26 2.38
N HIS A 115 -7.03 -26.81 1.78
CA HIS A 115 -7.00 -26.04 0.54
C HIS A 115 -6.45 -24.62 0.72
N LEU A 116 -6.81 -23.93 1.81
CA LEU A 116 -6.29 -22.60 2.13
C LEU A 116 -4.82 -22.68 2.57
N TYR A 117 -4.43 -23.78 3.23
CA TYR A 117 -3.04 -24.03 3.60
C TYR A 117 -2.12 -24.16 2.37
N LEU A 118 -2.56 -24.90 1.34
CA LEU A 118 -1.81 -24.99 0.08
C LEU A 118 -1.66 -23.61 -0.56
N LEU A 119 -2.72 -22.80 -0.58
CA LEU A 119 -2.67 -21.44 -1.13
C LEU A 119 -1.70 -20.55 -0.34
N ASP A 120 -1.68 -20.61 0.99
CA ASP A 120 -0.75 -19.82 1.81
C ASP A 120 0.72 -20.21 1.54
N ILE A 121 1.04 -21.50 1.36
CA ILE A 121 2.39 -21.94 0.96
C ILE A 121 2.78 -21.39 -0.42
N ILE A 122 1.87 -21.47 -1.39
CA ILE A 122 2.10 -20.89 -2.74
C ILE A 122 2.35 -19.39 -2.61
N CYS A 123 1.57 -18.69 -1.78
CA CYS A 123 1.77 -17.27 -1.53
C CYS A 123 3.15 -16.97 -0.98
N GLN A 124 3.56 -17.67 0.07
CA GLN A 124 4.86 -17.49 0.71
C GLN A 124 6.01 -17.75 -0.28
N THR A 125 5.87 -18.77 -1.13
CA THR A 125 6.87 -19.09 -2.16
C THR A 125 7.01 -17.97 -3.19
N LEU A 126 5.90 -17.40 -3.66
CA LEU A 126 5.94 -16.28 -4.61
C LEU A 126 6.59 -15.02 -4.02
N PHE A 127 6.28 -14.68 -2.76
CA PHE A 127 6.93 -13.56 -2.08
C PHE A 127 8.41 -13.82 -1.81
N PHE A 128 8.78 -15.06 -1.50
CA PHE A 128 10.18 -15.42 -1.33
C PHE A 128 10.98 -15.23 -2.63
N ILE A 129 10.44 -15.69 -3.77
CA ILE A 129 11.04 -15.47 -5.09
C ILE A 129 11.19 -13.96 -5.36
N ASP A 130 10.17 -13.17 -5.02
CA ASP A 130 10.22 -11.71 -5.20
C ASP A 130 11.32 -11.04 -4.36
N ILE A 131 11.52 -11.47 -3.11
CA ILE A 131 12.64 -11.01 -2.26
C ILE A 131 13.97 -11.33 -2.94
N VAL A 132 14.15 -12.56 -3.42
CA VAL A 132 15.37 -12.97 -4.12
C VAL A 132 15.59 -12.12 -5.37
N LEU A 133 14.55 -11.86 -6.15
CA LEU A 133 14.63 -10.98 -7.32
C LEU A 133 15.01 -9.55 -6.93
N GLN A 134 14.53 -9.05 -5.80
CA GLN A 134 14.84 -7.71 -5.29
C GLN A 134 16.33 -7.48 -5.02
N PHE A 135 17.09 -8.54 -4.71
CA PHE A 135 18.55 -8.47 -4.59
C PHE A 135 19.28 -8.28 -5.93
N PHE A 136 18.66 -8.64 -7.05
CA PHE A 136 19.27 -8.59 -8.40
C PHE A 136 18.84 -7.39 -9.24
N ILE A 137 17.98 -6.52 -8.71
CA ILE A 137 17.42 -5.40 -9.46
C ILE A 137 18.28 -4.14 -9.30
N ALA A 138 18.68 -3.58 -10.44
CA ALA A 138 19.40 -2.30 -10.47
C ALA A 138 18.52 -1.16 -9.95
N PHE A 139 19.08 -0.30 -9.10
CA PHE A 139 18.42 0.88 -8.61
C PHE A 139 18.90 2.14 -9.33
N ARG A 140 18.02 3.15 -9.40
CA ARG A 140 18.40 4.51 -9.81
C ARG A 140 18.77 5.31 -8.57
N ASP A 141 19.97 5.89 -8.59
CA ASP A 141 20.38 6.81 -7.54
C ASP A 141 19.62 8.14 -7.68
N ILE A 142 19.25 8.76 -6.55
CA ILE A 142 18.40 9.95 -6.52
C ILE A 142 19.23 11.19 -6.86
N ASP A 143 20.49 11.24 -6.40
CA ASP A 143 21.33 12.44 -6.52
C ASP A 143 22.14 12.48 -7.82
N THR A 144 22.54 11.31 -8.33
CA THR A 144 23.35 11.23 -9.55
C THR A 144 22.53 10.92 -10.80
N GLU A 145 21.23 10.57 -10.64
CA GLU A 145 20.32 10.03 -11.67
C GLU A 145 20.86 8.84 -12.48
N LYS A 146 22.06 8.34 -12.14
CA LYS A 146 22.74 7.25 -12.83
C LYS A 146 22.22 5.92 -12.33
N MET A 147 22.10 4.98 -13.26
CA MET A 147 21.77 3.59 -12.96
C MET A 147 23.01 2.89 -12.40
N ILE A 148 22.93 2.38 -11.17
CA ILE A 148 24.01 1.64 -10.55
C ILE A 148 23.74 0.15 -10.69
N PHE A 149 24.70 -0.57 -11.28
CA PHE A 149 24.60 -2.01 -11.56
C PHE A 149 25.47 -2.86 -10.62
N ASN A 150 26.08 -2.26 -9.59
CA ASN A 150 26.95 -2.98 -8.66
C ASN A 150 26.12 -3.86 -7.70
N PRO A 151 26.16 -5.20 -7.79
CA PRO A 151 25.31 -6.10 -7.00
C PRO A 151 25.55 -5.99 -5.50
N ASN A 152 26.80 -5.76 -5.08
CA ASN A 152 27.16 -5.56 -3.67
C ASN A 152 26.53 -4.28 -3.07
N LEU A 153 26.36 -3.24 -3.89
CA LEU A 153 25.74 -1.99 -3.44
C LEU A 153 24.21 -2.14 -3.36
N ILE A 154 23.64 -2.89 -4.31
CA ILE A 154 22.22 -3.21 -4.37
C ILE A 154 21.81 -4.04 -3.15
N SER A 155 22.56 -5.09 -2.84
CA SER A 155 22.25 -5.99 -1.72
C SER A 155 22.36 -5.30 -0.36
N LEU A 156 23.40 -4.49 -0.12
CA LEU A 156 23.56 -3.75 1.13
C LEU A 156 22.43 -2.75 1.38
N ARG A 157 22.04 -1.98 0.36
CA ARG A 157 20.93 -1.03 0.45
C ARG A 157 19.61 -1.74 0.76
N TYR A 158 19.35 -2.87 0.10
CA TYR A 158 18.14 -3.64 0.33
C TYR A 158 18.12 -4.26 1.74
N LEU A 159 19.26 -4.81 2.19
CA LEU A 159 19.43 -5.41 3.52
C LEU A 159 19.12 -4.41 4.65
N GLN A 160 19.56 -3.17 4.52
CA GLN A 160 19.37 -2.14 5.54
C GLN A 160 17.96 -1.53 5.56
N SER A 161 17.25 -1.51 4.43
CA SER A 161 16.02 -0.72 4.31
C SER A 161 14.72 -1.53 4.36
N HIS A 162 14.66 -2.66 3.65
CA HIS A 162 13.39 -3.37 3.40
C HIS A 162 13.46 -4.86 3.75
N PHE A 163 14.65 -5.46 3.71
CA PHE A 163 14.83 -6.90 3.91
C PHE A 163 14.26 -7.43 5.23
N ILE A 164 14.49 -6.75 6.35
CA ILE A 164 14.02 -7.23 7.67
C ILE A 164 12.49 -7.36 7.68
N LEU A 165 11.80 -6.36 7.14
CA LEU A 165 10.33 -6.33 7.09
C LEU A 165 9.79 -7.36 6.09
N ASP A 166 10.43 -7.50 4.93
CA ASP A 166 10.05 -8.51 3.93
C ASP A 166 10.32 -9.94 4.43
N LEU A 167 11.40 -10.16 5.18
CA LEU A 167 11.75 -11.43 5.80
C LEU A 167 10.73 -11.81 6.87
N LEU A 168 10.42 -10.90 7.80
CA LEU A 168 9.39 -11.13 8.82
C LEU A 168 8.01 -11.42 8.21
N ALA A 169 7.69 -10.75 7.09
CA ALA A 169 6.47 -11.01 6.36
C ALA A 169 6.47 -12.37 5.64
N CYS A 170 7.62 -12.98 5.33
CA CYS A 170 7.70 -14.29 4.66
C CYS A 170 7.75 -15.50 5.61
N ILE A 171 7.89 -15.28 6.91
CA ILE A 171 7.90 -16.37 7.89
C ILE A 171 6.50 -17.02 7.96
N PRO A 172 6.39 -18.37 7.93
CA PRO A 172 5.13 -19.08 8.05
C PRO A 172 4.63 -19.11 9.50
N TRP A 173 4.10 -17.98 9.97
CA TRP A 173 3.61 -17.82 11.35
C TRP A 173 2.53 -18.82 11.75
N ASP A 174 1.74 -19.33 10.80
CA ASP A 174 0.72 -20.36 11.02
C ASP A 174 1.30 -21.70 11.48
N ILE A 175 2.44 -22.08 10.93
CA ILE A 175 3.15 -23.31 11.33
C ILE A 175 3.72 -23.12 12.74
N ILE A 176 4.27 -21.94 13.03
CA ILE A 176 4.81 -21.59 14.35
C ILE A 176 3.69 -21.56 15.40
N TYR A 177 2.52 -21.01 15.07
CA TYR A 177 1.34 -21.01 15.94
C TYR A 177 0.90 -22.44 16.29
N LYS A 178 0.80 -23.32 15.29
CA LYS A 178 0.49 -24.74 15.50
C LYS A 178 1.55 -25.45 16.36
N ALA A 179 2.83 -25.20 16.09
CA ALA A 179 3.95 -25.82 16.80
C ALA A 179 4.09 -25.34 18.26
N CYS A 180 3.75 -24.09 18.56
CA CYS A 180 3.88 -23.50 19.89
C CYS A 180 2.67 -23.81 20.81
N GLY A 181 1.78 -24.72 20.40
CA GLY A 181 0.61 -25.10 21.19
C GLY A 181 -0.52 -24.07 21.14
N ARG A 182 -0.67 -23.35 20.01
CA ARG A 182 -1.82 -22.46 19.74
C ARG A 182 -1.95 -21.28 20.71
N LYS A 183 -0.82 -20.73 21.17
CA LYS A 183 -0.78 -19.53 22.01
C LYS A 183 -1.25 -18.31 21.25
N GLU A 184 -2.17 -17.55 21.83
CA GLU A 184 -2.74 -16.34 21.19
C GLU A 184 -1.69 -15.26 20.90
N GLU A 185 -0.62 -15.17 21.71
CA GLU A 185 0.50 -14.25 21.47
C GLU A 185 1.14 -14.45 20.07
N VAL A 186 1.29 -15.71 19.66
CA VAL A 186 1.87 -16.07 18.36
C VAL A 186 0.89 -15.76 17.23
N ARG A 187 -0.41 -15.74 17.53
CA ARG A 187 -1.44 -15.40 16.55
C ARG A 187 -1.37 -13.94 16.14
N TYR A 188 -1.05 -13.02 17.05
CA TYR A 188 -0.86 -11.61 16.69
C TYR A 188 0.27 -11.41 15.68
N LEU A 189 1.29 -12.30 15.67
CA LEU A 189 2.39 -12.24 14.70
C LEU A 189 1.90 -12.47 13.26
N LEU A 190 0.74 -13.11 13.04
CA LEU A 190 0.14 -13.25 11.71
C LEU A 190 -0.11 -11.90 11.05
N LEU A 191 -0.46 -10.87 11.85
CA LEU A 191 -0.71 -9.51 11.36
C LEU A 191 0.57 -8.83 10.84
N ILE A 192 1.77 -9.35 11.12
CA ILE A 192 2.99 -8.82 10.52
C ILE A 192 3.00 -8.99 8.98
N ARG A 193 2.23 -9.97 8.46
CA ARG A 193 2.05 -10.16 7.01
C ARG A 193 1.36 -8.95 6.36
N LEU A 194 0.68 -8.08 7.13
CA LEU A 194 0.08 -6.84 6.62
C LEU A 194 1.12 -5.84 6.10
N VAL A 195 2.40 -5.98 6.47
CA VAL A 195 3.51 -5.21 5.87
C VAL A 195 3.51 -5.29 4.34
N ARG A 196 3.00 -6.39 3.76
CA ARG A 196 2.88 -6.56 2.30
C ARG A 196 2.00 -5.50 1.63
N THR A 197 1.08 -4.87 2.36
CA THR A 197 0.25 -3.74 1.86
C THR A 197 1.09 -2.54 1.41
N ARG A 198 2.33 -2.41 1.91
CA ARG A 198 3.26 -1.38 1.45
C ARG A 198 3.48 -1.43 -0.07
N LYS A 199 3.51 -2.62 -0.68
CA LYS A 199 3.63 -2.76 -2.14
C LYS A 199 2.45 -2.13 -2.88
N VAL A 200 1.25 -2.24 -2.28
CA VAL A 200 0.02 -1.63 -2.81
C VAL A 200 0.08 -0.12 -2.69
N LEU A 201 0.51 0.40 -1.53
CA LEU A 201 0.69 1.84 -1.31
C LEU A 201 1.74 2.43 -2.27
N GLU A 202 2.86 1.75 -2.47
CA GLU A 202 3.89 2.15 -3.43
C GLU A 202 3.37 2.18 -4.86
N PHE A 203 2.51 1.21 -5.24
CA PHE A 203 1.85 1.20 -6.54
C PHE A 203 0.93 2.42 -6.72
N PHE A 204 0.10 2.74 -5.73
CA PHE A 204 -0.72 3.95 -5.77
C PHE A 204 0.13 5.22 -5.84
N SER A 205 1.23 5.30 -5.11
CA SER A 205 2.16 6.44 -5.21
C SER A 205 2.87 6.52 -6.56
N LYS A 206 3.09 5.41 -7.26
CA LYS A 206 3.59 5.40 -8.65
C LYS A 206 2.49 5.85 -9.62
N MET A 207 1.24 5.43 -9.40
CA MET A 207 0.09 5.81 -10.22
C MET A 207 -0.23 7.31 -10.10
N GLU A 208 -0.18 7.88 -8.89
CA GLU A 208 -0.39 9.32 -8.64
C GLU A 208 0.64 10.20 -9.38
N LYS A 209 1.83 9.66 -9.67
CA LYS A 209 2.89 10.35 -10.42
C LYS A 209 2.78 10.17 -11.94
N ASP A 210 1.86 9.32 -12.42
CA ASP A 210 1.69 9.09 -13.85
C ASP A 210 0.77 10.16 -14.44
N ILE A 211 1.36 11.05 -15.25
CA ILE A 211 0.68 12.19 -15.89
C ILE A 211 -0.47 11.74 -16.81
N ARG A 212 -0.48 10.47 -17.26
CA ARG A 212 -1.54 9.93 -18.11
C ARG A 212 -2.88 9.70 -17.38
N VAL A 213 -2.88 9.67 -16.05
CA VAL A 213 -4.08 9.45 -15.24
C VAL A 213 -4.48 10.76 -14.58
N LYS A 214 -5.79 11.06 -14.54
CA LYS A 214 -6.30 12.22 -13.81
C LYS A 214 -5.92 12.10 -12.34
N TYR A 215 -5.18 13.09 -11.83
CA TYR A 215 -4.71 13.12 -10.44
C TYR A 215 -5.85 12.90 -9.44
N LEU A 216 -6.95 13.65 -9.58
CA LEU A 216 -8.13 13.53 -8.72
C LEU A 216 -8.73 12.11 -8.72
N PHE A 217 -8.77 11.44 -9.88
CA PHE A 217 -9.29 10.07 -9.97
C PHE A 217 -8.42 9.09 -9.18
N SER A 218 -7.10 9.17 -9.35
CA SER A 218 -6.16 8.31 -8.60
C SER A 218 -6.24 8.52 -7.08
N ARG A 219 -6.45 9.77 -6.65
CA ARG A 219 -6.62 10.14 -5.24
C ARG A 219 -7.91 9.56 -4.65
N ILE A 220 -9.05 9.74 -5.33
CA ILE A 220 -10.35 9.21 -4.90
C ILE A 220 -10.29 7.68 -4.83
N LEU A 221 -9.75 7.02 -5.85
CA LEU A 221 -9.62 5.56 -5.88
C LEU A 221 -8.77 5.04 -4.71
N LYS A 222 -7.63 5.69 -4.43
CA LYS A 222 -6.78 5.36 -3.30
C LYS A 222 -7.51 5.49 -1.96
N LEU A 223 -8.28 6.57 -1.76
CA LEU A 223 -9.07 6.77 -0.54
C LEU A 223 -10.13 5.68 -0.36
N ILE A 224 -10.87 5.34 -1.41
CA ILE A 224 -11.88 4.27 -1.37
C ILE A 224 -11.23 2.93 -1.01
N VAL A 225 -10.11 2.58 -1.65
CA VAL A 225 -9.42 1.30 -1.40
C VAL A 225 -8.89 1.23 0.03
N VAL A 226 -8.31 2.33 0.54
CA VAL A 226 -7.81 2.39 1.91
C VAL A 226 -8.95 2.28 2.92
N GLU A 227 -10.06 2.98 2.69
CA GLU A 227 -11.23 2.94 3.57
C GLU A 227 -11.85 1.54 3.63
N LEU A 228 -12.08 0.91 2.48
CA LEU A 228 -12.57 -0.47 2.40
C LEU A 228 -11.64 -1.46 3.09
N TYR A 229 -10.33 -1.27 2.96
CA TYR A 229 -9.34 -2.11 3.61
C TYR A 229 -9.33 -1.94 5.14
N CYS A 230 -9.39 -0.70 5.62
CA CYS A 230 -9.45 -0.39 7.04
C CYS A 230 -10.73 -0.95 7.68
N THR A 231 -11.88 -0.71 7.06
CA THR A 231 -13.18 -1.21 7.55
C THR A 231 -13.23 -2.74 7.58
N HIS A 232 -12.73 -3.41 6.54
CA HIS A 232 -12.61 -4.88 6.51
C HIS A 232 -11.72 -5.41 7.64
N THR A 233 -10.53 -4.82 7.81
CA THR A 233 -9.58 -5.23 8.84
C THR A 233 -10.15 -5.01 10.24
N ALA A 234 -10.79 -3.86 10.48
CA ALA A 234 -11.45 -3.55 11.74
C ALA A 234 -12.59 -4.54 12.03
N ALA A 235 -13.44 -4.84 11.04
CA ALA A 235 -14.52 -5.81 11.19
C ALA A 235 -14.00 -7.21 11.56
N CYS A 236 -12.90 -7.66 10.94
CA CYS A 236 -12.27 -8.94 11.27
C CYS A 236 -11.69 -8.96 12.70
N ILE A 237 -11.07 -7.87 13.15
CA ILE A 237 -10.54 -7.75 14.52
C ILE A 237 -11.68 -7.69 15.54
N PHE A 238 -12.76 -6.97 15.26
CA PHE A 238 -13.94 -6.98 16.13
C PHE A 238 -14.56 -8.38 16.20
N TYR A 239 -14.75 -9.06 15.07
CA TYR A 239 -15.24 -10.43 15.09
C TYR A 239 -14.34 -11.36 15.93
N TYR A 240 -13.02 -11.21 15.79
CA TYR A 240 -12.05 -11.93 16.61
C TYR A 240 -12.25 -11.68 18.11
N LEU A 241 -12.30 -10.41 18.54
CA LEU A 241 -12.48 -10.04 19.94
C LEU A 241 -13.77 -10.61 20.53
N ALA A 242 -14.87 -10.55 19.78
CA ALA A 242 -16.16 -11.07 20.21
C ALA A 242 -16.13 -12.60 20.42
N THR A 243 -15.42 -13.33 19.55
CA THR A 243 -15.36 -14.80 19.63
C THR A 243 -14.28 -15.34 20.56
N THR A 244 -13.35 -14.50 21.03
CA THR A 244 -12.32 -14.89 22.03
C THR A 244 -12.78 -14.83 23.47
N LEU A 245 -13.90 -14.16 23.74
CA LEU A 245 -14.48 -14.11 25.09
C LEU A 245 -15.07 -15.48 25.47
N PRO A 246 -14.95 -15.89 26.75
CA PRO A 246 -15.46 -17.18 27.20
C PRO A 246 -17.00 -17.24 27.14
N ALA A 247 -17.55 -18.44 26.95
CA ALA A 247 -18.98 -18.68 26.69
C ALA A 247 -19.95 -18.11 27.75
N ASN A 248 -19.45 -17.88 28.97
CA ASN A 248 -20.20 -17.27 30.07
C ASN A 248 -20.39 -15.76 29.93
N GLU A 249 -19.62 -15.08 29.07
CA GLU A 249 -19.67 -13.63 28.84
C GLU A 249 -20.08 -13.27 27.40
N GLU A 250 -20.47 -14.25 26.59
CA GLU A 250 -20.90 -14.03 25.20
C GLU A 250 -22.08 -13.04 25.11
N GLU A 251 -22.97 -13.01 26.11
CA GLU A 251 -24.11 -12.08 26.18
C GLU A 251 -23.67 -10.61 26.29
N TYR A 252 -22.48 -10.33 26.82
CA TYR A 252 -21.92 -8.97 26.94
C TYR A 252 -21.20 -8.49 25.67
N THR A 253 -21.08 -9.34 24.65
CA THR A 253 -20.47 -8.95 23.36
C THR A 253 -21.49 -8.25 22.47
N TRP A 254 -21.04 -7.32 21.63
CA TRP A 254 -21.93 -6.66 20.65
C TRP A 254 -22.59 -7.63 19.65
N ILE A 255 -22.03 -8.83 19.45
CA ILE A 255 -22.59 -9.86 18.59
C ILE A 255 -23.57 -10.77 19.35
N GLY A 256 -23.28 -11.09 20.62
CA GLY A 256 -24.11 -11.96 21.45
C GLY A 256 -25.28 -11.24 22.12
N SER A 257 -25.18 -9.92 22.32
CA SER A 257 -26.31 -9.08 22.76
C SER A 257 -27.39 -8.92 21.68
N LEU A 258 -27.04 -9.16 20.41
CA LEU A 258 -27.98 -9.17 19.29
C LEU A 258 -28.75 -10.49 19.26
N LYS A 259 -29.84 -10.58 20.05
CA LYS A 259 -30.80 -11.68 19.93
C LYS A 259 -31.48 -11.63 18.57
N LEU A 260 -31.04 -12.46 17.63
CA LEU A 260 -31.70 -12.64 16.33
C LEU A 260 -32.89 -13.62 16.49
N GLY A 261 -33.93 -13.21 17.22
CA GLY A 261 -35.10 -14.07 17.51
C GLY A 261 -34.77 -15.30 18.36
N ASP A 262 -35.40 -16.44 18.08
CA ASP A 262 -35.22 -17.72 18.81
C ASP A 262 -33.91 -18.46 18.45
N TYR A 263 -33.08 -17.90 17.56
CA TYR A 263 -31.85 -18.53 17.11
C TYR A 263 -30.67 -18.10 18.01
N SER A 264 -30.32 -18.95 18.96
CA SER A 264 -29.05 -18.88 19.69
C SER A 264 -27.93 -19.46 18.82
N TYR A 265 -26.78 -18.78 18.75
CA TYR A 265 -25.57 -19.23 18.04
C TYR A 265 -25.07 -20.62 18.47
N SER A 266 -25.53 -21.14 19.61
CA SER A 266 -25.29 -22.52 20.05
C SER A 266 -25.77 -23.59 19.04
N THR A 267 -26.75 -23.28 18.18
CA THR A 267 -27.33 -24.25 17.24
C THR A 267 -26.49 -24.42 15.96
N SER A 268 -25.75 -23.40 15.52
CA SER A 268 -25.00 -23.43 14.26
C SER A 268 -23.66 -24.16 14.37
N GLU A 269 -23.00 -24.16 15.54
CA GLU A 269 -21.78 -24.97 15.76
C GLU A 269 -22.08 -26.47 15.73
N THR A 270 -23.22 -26.92 16.29
CA THR A 270 -23.64 -28.32 16.22
C THR A 270 -23.95 -28.81 14.80
N LEU A 271 -24.40 -27.95 13.89
CA LEU A 271 -24.68 -28.34 12.50
C LEU A 271 -23.42 -28.39 11.61
N ILE A 272 -22.37 -27.67 11.96
CA ILE A 272 -21.09 -27.69 11.22
C ILE A 272 -20.17 -28.81 11.72
N PHE A 273 -20.16 -29.10 13.03
CA PHE A 273 -19.30 -30.13 13.62
C PHE A 273 -19.99 -31.49 13.85
N GLY A 274 -21.33 -31.57 13.77
CA GLY A 274 -22.08 -32.80 13.99
C GLY A 274 -22.03 -33.84 12.86
N ASN A 275 -21.47 -33.50 11.69
CA ASN A 275 -21.31 -34.42 10.55
C ASN A 275 -19.87 -34.92 10.35
N ALA A 276 -18.99 -34.73 11.34
CA ALA A 276 -17.60 -35.19 11.31
C ALA A 276 -17.30 -36.18 12.45
N ILE A 277 -18.21 -37.11 12.71
CA ILE A 277 -17.97 -38.37 13.44
C ILE A 277 -18.40 -39.53 12.53
#